data_AF-A0A2I9CXF1-F1
#
_entry.id   AF-A0A2I9CXF1-F1
#
_cell.length_a   1.000
_cell.length_b   1.000
_cell.length_c   1.000
_cell.angle_alpha   90.00
_cell.angle_beta   90.00
_cell.angle_gamma   90.00
#
_symmetry.space_group_name_H-M   'P 1'
#
loop_
_entity.id
_entity.type
_entity.pdbx_description
1 polymer ?
#
loop_
_entity_poly.entity_id
_entity_poly.type
_entity_poly.pdbx_seq_one_letter_code
_entity_poly.pdbx_strand_id
1 'polypeptide(L)' 'MGNDGVHYQNLALARPTTQPSILIETAFLTDKGNLRLLMSAAGRERFAQAIALGIERFYRDAALGRAGR' A
#
# COMPACT_ATOMS: atom_id res chain seq x y z
N MET A 1 -2.21 -1.06 -15.04
CA MET A 1 -2.64 -1.16 -13.62
C MET A 1 -3.37 0.12 -13.28
N GLY A 2 -4.57 0.00 -12.72
CA GLY A 2 -5.34 1.14 -12.25
C GLY A 2 -4.95 1.52 -10.82
N ASN A 3 -5.21 2.76 -10.44
CA ASN A 3 -5.21 3.18 -9.04
C ASN A 3 -6.65 3.02 -8.51
N ASP A 4 -6.89 2.00 -7.69
CA ASP A 4 -8.21 1.72 -7.13
C ASP A 4 -8.55 2.60 -5.91
N GLY A 5 -7.59 3.42 -5.44
CA GLY A 5 -7.80 4.37 -4.36
C GLY A 5 -7.72 3.75 -2.96
N VAL A 6 -8.08 4.55 -1.96
CA VAL A 6 -8.12 4.16 -0.54
C VAL A 6 -9.56 3.86 -0.17
N HIS A 7 -9.79 2.66 0.38
CA HIS A 7 -11.10 2.21 0.81
C HIS A 7 -11.15 2.00 2.31
N TYR A 8 -12.23 2.44 2.96
CA TYR A 8 -12.49 2.17 4.36
C TYR A 8 -13.35 0.90 4.49
N GLN A 9 -12.77 -0.14 5.09
CA GLN A 9 -13.45 -1.40 5.32
C GLN A 9 -13.21 -1.90 6.75
N ASN A 10 -14.17 -2.63 7.31
CA ASN A 10 -14.06 -3.22 8.64
C ASN A 10 -13.22 -4.52 8.60
N LEU A 11 -11.95 -4.41 8.24
CA LEU A 11 -11.01 -5.51 8.20
C LEU A 11 -10.45 -5.77 9.60
N ALA A 12 -10.52 -7.02 10.09
CA ALA A 12 -10.07 -7.36 11.44
C ALA A 12 -8.61 -6.96 11.73
N LEU A 13 -7.76 -6.96 10.70
CA LEU A 13 -6.34 -6.62 10.75
C LEU A 13 -6.04 -5.10 10.64
N ALA A 14 -7.00 -4.29 10.18
CA ALA A 14 -6.83 -2.85 9.94
C ALA A 14 -7.91 -1.97 10.60
N ARG A 15 -8.81 -2.55 11.39
CA ARG A 15 -9.68 -1.80 12.30
C ARG A 15 -8.82 -1.03 13.30
N PRO A 16 -9.29 0.09 13.89
CA PRO A 16 -8.49 0.93 14.76
C PRO A 16 -7.75 0.11 15.83
N THR A 17 -6.42 0.24 15.84
CA THR A 17 -5.54 -0.33 16.87
C THR A 17 -4.73 0.80 17.51
N THR A 18 -3.86 0.46 18.45
CA THR A 18 -2.93 1.43 19.04
C THR A 18 -1.86 1.94 18.07
N GLN A 19 -1.78 1.37 16.86
CA GLN A 19 -0.85 1.76 15.80
C GLN A 19 -1.58 1.94 14.46
N PRO A 20 -1.10 2.82 13.56
CA PRO A 20 -1.61 2.89 12.19
C PRO A 20 -1.48 1.53 11.49
N SER A 21 -2.56 1.06 10.88
CA SER A 21 -2.60 -0.23 10.18
C SER A 21 -3.37 -0.08 8.86
N ILE A 22 -2.83 -0.69 7.80
CA ILE A 22 -3.43 -0.69 6.46
C ILE A 22 -3.26 -2.09 5.83
N LEU A 23 -4.18 -2.43 4.93
CA LEU A 23 -4.01 -3.54 4.00
C LEU A 23 -3.75 -2.97 2.60
N ILE A 24 -2.78 -3.54 1.88
CA ILE A 24 -2.46 -3.14 0.51
C ILE A 24 -2.80 -4.29 -0.43
N GLU A 25 -3.84 -4.12 -1.23
CA GLU A 25 -4.13 -5.00 -2.36
C GLU A 25 -3.20 -4.65 -3.53
N THR A 26 -2.08 -5.35 -3.65
CA THR A 26 -1.04 -5.02 -4.65
C THR A 26 -1.47 -5.29 -6.08
N ALA A 27 -2.22 -6.37 -6.32
CA ALA A 27 -2.69 -6.76 -7.64
C ALA A 27 -3.83 -7.80 -7.55
N PHE A 28 -4.71 -7.85 -8.56
CA PHE A 28 -5.71 -8.91 -8.66
C PHE A 28 -5.13 -10.18 -9.28
N LEU A 29 -5.10 -11.29 -8.54
CA LEU A 29 -4.58 -12.58 -9.04
C LEU A 29 -5.42 -13.18 -10.18
N THR A 30 -6.68 -12.75 -10.30
CA THR A 30 -7.61 -13.16 -11.37
C THR A 30 -7.33 -12.48 -12.70
N ASP A 31 -6.59 -11.37 -12.71
CA ASP A 31 -6.14 -10.71 -13.92
C ASP A 31 -4.76 -11.23 -14.36
N LYS A 32 -4.64 -11.65 -15.61
CA LYS A 32 -3.41 -12.26 -16.15
C LYS A 32 -2.24 -11.28 -16.16
N GLY A 33 -2.49 -9.98 -16.40
CA GLY A 33 -1.46 -8.95 -16.42
C GLY A 33 -0.90 -8.68 -15.03
N ASN A 34 -1.79 -8.53 -14.05
CA ASN A 34 -1.49 -8.36 -12.64
C ASN A 34 -0.71 -9.55 -12.09
N LEU A 35 -1.18 -10.78 -12.35
CA LEU A 35 -0.49 -11.99 -11.91
C LEU A 35 0.93 -12.07 -12.49
N ARG A 36 1.10 -11.77 -13.79
CA ARG A 36 2.42 -11.76 -14.42
C ARG A 36 3.36 -10.73 -13.77
N LEU A 37 2.85 -9.54 -13.46
CA LEU A 37 3.67 -8.53 -12.79
C LEU A 37 4.09 -8.99 -11.39
N LEU A 38 3.15 -9.49 -10.59
CA LEU A 38 3.40 -9.98 -9.23
C LEU A 38 4.37 -11.18 -9.18
N MET A 39 4.34 -12.03 -10.21
CA MET A 39 5.24 -13.19 -10.32
C MET A 39 6.64 -12.81 -10.81
N SER A 40 6.85 -11.61 -11.34
CA SER A 40 8.18 -11.14 -11.74
C SER A 40 8.98 -10.54 -10.58
N ALA A 41 10.30 -10.78 -10.56
CA ALA A 41 11.18 -10.17 -9.56
C ALA A 41 11.16 -8.63 -9.64
N ALA A 42 11.26 -8.08 -10.85
CA ALA A 42 11.21 -6.64 -11.08
C ALA A 42 9.86 -6.02 -10.67
N GLY A 43 8.73 -6.71 -10.85
CA GLY A 43 7.43 -6.24 -10.42
C GLY A 43 7.30 -6.18 -8.90
N ARG A 44 7.73 -7.24 -8.20
CA ARG A 44 7.77 -7.26 -6.73
C ARG A 44 8.67 -6.16 -6.16
N GLU A 45 9.84 -5.96 -6.77
CA GLU A 45 10.76 -4.89 -6.37
C GLU A 45 10.12 -3.51 -6.52
N ARG A 46 9.42 -3.25 -7.62
CA ARG A 46 8.69 -1.99 -7.82
C ARG A 46 7.60 -1.77 -6.77
N PHE A 47 6.85 -2.81 -6.40
CA PHE A 47 5.86 -2.71 -5.32
C PHE A 47 6.52 -2.43 -3.97
N ALA A 48 7.59 -3.16 -3.63
CA ALA A 48 8.30 -2.96 -2.38
C ALA A 48 8.85 -1.53 -2.25
N GLN A 49 9.48 -1.00 -3.32
CA GLN A 49 9.98 0.37 -3.35
C GLN A 49 8.86 1.40 -3.18
N ALA A 50 7.73 1.23 -3.88
CA ALA A 50 6.60 2.14 -3.76
C ALA A 50 6.01 2.15 -2.34
N ILE A 51 5.88 0.97 -1.71
CA ILE A 51 5.42 0.85 -0.33
C ILE A 51 6.40 1.52 0.63
N ALA A 52 7.71 1.25 0.49
CA ALA A 52 8.74 1.85 1.34
C ALA A 52 8.75 3.38 1.25
N LEU A 53 8.70 3.94 0.03
CA LEU A 53 8.66 5.39 -0.20
C LEU A 53 7.40 6.02 0.40
N GLY A 54 6.24 5.37 0.28
CA GLY A 54 5.00 5.84 0.88
C GLY A 54 5.05 5.90 2.40
N ILE A 55 5.58 4.85 3.04
CA ILE A 55 5.77 4.78 4.49
C ILE A 55 6.77 5.84 4.96
N GLU A 56 7.90 5.99 4.26
CA GLU A 56 8.90 7.01 4.59
C GLU A 56 8.30 8.42 4.53
N ARG A 57 7.56 8.72 3.45
CA ARG A 57 6.88 10.01 3.30
C ARG A 57 5.89 10.25 4.43
N PHE A 58 5.08 9.25 4.80
CA PHE A 58 4.10 9.37 5.89
C PHE A 58 4.77 9.78 7.21
N TYR A 59 5.83 9.09 7.61
CA TYR A 59 6.52 9.40 8.87
C TYR A 59 7.30 10.72 8.81
N ARG A 60 7.88 11.06 7.65
CA ARG A 60 8.50 12.37 7.43
C ARG A 60 7.49 13.49 7.60
N ASP A 61 6.32 13.36 6.99
CA ASP A 61 5.24 14.36 7.09
C ASP A 61 4.68 14.45 8.51
N ALA A 62 4.56 13.32 9.21
CA ALA A 62 4.15 13.29 10.62
C ALA A 62 5.15 14.04 11.51
N ALA A 63 6.45 13.80 11.35
CA ALA A 63 7.51 14.48 12.11
C ALA A 63 7.54 15.99 11.86
N LEU A 64 7.10 16.44 10.67
CA LEU A 64 7.02 17.86 10.29
C LEU A 64 5.67 18.51 10.63
N GLY A 65 4.74 17.79 11.27
CA GLY A 65 3.38 18.31 11.55
C GLY A 65 2.55 18.57 10.28
N ARG A 66 2.78 17.80 9.23
CA ARG A 66 2.11 17.89 7.92
C ARG A 66 1.20 16.70 7.63
N ALA A 67 1.15 15.71 8.51
CA ALA A 67 0.26 14.56 8.35
C ALA A 67 -1.20 15.02 8.24
N GLY A 68 -1.84 14.68 7.11
CA GLY A 68 -3.25 15.00 6.84
C GLY A 68 -3.52 16.24 5.97
N ARG A 69 -2.48 16.91 5.44
CA ARG A 69 -2.61 17.92 4.38
C ARG A 69 -2.38 17.35 2.99
#